data_AF-A0A1Q9T4R1-F1
#
_entry.id   AF-A0A1Q9T4R1-F1
#
_cell.length_a   1.000
_cell.length_b   1.000
_cell.length_c   1.000
_cell.angle_alpha   90.00
_cell.angle_beta   90.00
_cell.angle_gamma   90.00
#
_symmetry.space_group_name_H-M   'P 1'
#
loop_
_entity.id
_entity.type
_entity.pdbx_description
1 polymer ?
#
loop_
_entity_poly.entity_id
_entity_poly.type
_entity_poly.pdbx_seq_one_letter_code
_entity_poly.pdbx_strand_id
1 'polypeptide(L)'
;MTIYRSINAAAEALNSLFKAELIRNRGPWKGVNDVQIAVAEWVDWYNNRRLHGELGHVPPTEYETNHYAAHQAGSPEPATHGSLH
;
A
#
# COMPACT_ATOMS: atom_id res chain seq x y z
N MET A 1 11.18 -21.54 0.70
CA MET A 1 11.08 -21.31 -0.77
C MET A 1 9.71 -20.78 -1.22
N THR A 2 8.67 -20.77 -0.38
CA THR A 2 7.30 -20.35 -0.76
C THR A 2 7.07 -18.84 -0.71
N ILE A 3 7.71 -18.14 0.24
CA ILE A 3 7.55 -16.69 0.44
C ILE A 3 8.12 -15.87 -0.73
N TYR A 4 9.21 -16.33 -1.37
CA TYR A 4 9.81 -15.61 -2.50
C TYR A 4 8.91 -15.61 -3.75
N ARG A 5 8.19 -16.71 -4.00
CA ARG A 5 7.29 -16.82 -5.16
C ARG A 5 6.04 -15.96 -4.99
N SER A 6 5.48 -15.85 -3.79
CA SER A 6 4.31 -15.02 -3.54
C SER A 6 4.62 -13.52 -3.64
N ILE A 7 5.81 -13.09 -3.18
CA ILE A 7 6.26 -11.70 -3.33
C ILE A 7 6.48 -11.37 -4.81
N ASN A 8 7.09 -12.27 -5.58
CA ASN A 8 7.28 -12.06 -7.02
C ASN A 8 5.94 -11.92 -7.75
N ALA A 9 4.98 -12.83 -7.49
CA ALA A 9 3.67 -12.79 -8.12
C ALA A 9 2.90 -11.49 -7.80
N ALA A 10 2.96 -11.00 -6.56
CA ALA A 10 2.34 -9.73 -6.16
C ALA A 10 2.99 -8.52 -6.87
N ALA A 11 4.32 -8.51 -6.97
CA ALA A 11 5.05 -7.47 -7.68
C ALA A 11 4.73 -7.47 -9.19
N GLU A 12 4.62 -8.65 -9.80
CA GLU A 12 4.24 -8.81 -11.21
C GLU A 12 2.81 -8.32 -11.48
N ALA A 13 1.87 -8.60 -10.58
CA ALA A 13 0.50 -8.13 -10.67
C ALA A 13 0.42 -6.60 -10.58
N LEU A 14 1.10 -5.99 -9.59
CA LEU A 14 1.16 -4.54 -9.44
C LEU A 14 1.77 -3.85 -10.66
N ASN A 15 2.89 -4.38 -11.18
CA ASN A 15 3.55 -3.82 -12.36
C ASN A 15 2.65 -3.91 -13.62
N SER A 16 1.90 -5.01 -13.76
CA SER A 16 0.97 -5.19 -14.88
C SER A 16 -0.17 -4.17 -14.81
N LEU A 17 -0.71 -3.94 -13.63
CA LEU A 17 -1.75 -2.94 -13.36
C LEU A 17 -1.25 -1.51 -13.62
N PHE A 18 -0.06 -1.17 -13.10
CA PHE A 18 0.59 0.11 -13.35
C PHE A 18 0.76 0.39 -14.84
N LYS A 19 1.25 -0.58 -15.61
CA LYS A 19 1.41 -0.44 -17.07
C LYS A 19 0.07 -0.24 -17.78
N ALA A 20 -0.98 -0.94 -17.34
CA ALA A 20 -2.31 -0.82 -17.93
C ALA A 20 -2.95 0.53 -17.64
N GLU A 21 -2.99 0.95 -16.38
CA GLU A 21 -3.72 2.14 -15.95
C GLU A 21 -2.99 3.45 -16.24
N LEU A 22 -1.65 3.45 -16.13
CA LEU A 22 -0.86 4.64 -16.35
C LEU A 22 -0.32 4.65 -17.79
N ILE A 23 0.62 3.76 -18.08
CA ILE A 23 1.46 3.85 -19.28
C ILE A 23 0.66 3.74 -20.57
N ARG A 24 -0.32 2.82 -20.63
CA ARG A 24 -1.16 2.61 -21.82
C ARG A 24 -2.29 3.63 -21.94
N ASN A 25 -2.90 4.04 -20.83
CA ASN A 25 -4.13 4.84 -20.86
C ASN A 25 -3.91 6.36 -20.81
N ARG A 26 -2.75 6.84 -20.34
CA ARG A 26 -2.49 8.29 -20.17
C ARG A 26 -1.52 8.91 -21.19
N GLY A 27 -1.02 8.12 -22.14
CA GLY A 27 -0.20 8.64 -23.24
C GLY A 27 -0.99 9.52 -24.23
N PRO A 28 -0.32 10.20 -25.17
CA PRO A 28 1.10 10.07 -25.52
C PRO A 28 2.04 10.88 -24.62
N TRP A 29 3.19 10.27 -24.29
CA TRP A 29 4.20 10.84 -23.40
C TRP A 29 5.19 11.71 -24.17
N LYS A 30 5.42 12.94 -23.71
CA LYS A 30 6.35 13.87 -24.37
C LYS A 30 7.81 13.69 -23.95
N GLY A 31 8.05 13.00 -22.83
CA GLY A 31 9.38 12.74 -22.30
C GLY A 31 9.34 12.20 -20.87
N VAL A 32 10.52 11.97 -20.30
CA VAL A 32 10.66 11.34 -18.98
C VAL A 32 10.02 12.17 -17.86
N ASN A 33 10.09 13.51 -17.92
CA ASN A 33 9.52 14.37 -16.89
C ASN A 33 7.99 14.24 -16.79
N ASP A 34 7.31 14.11 -17.93
CA ASP A 34 5.86 13.92 -18.02
C ASP A 34 5.44 12.59 -17.37
N VAL A 35 6.22 11.54 -17.63
CA VAL A 35 6.04 10.22 -17.00
C VAL A 35 6.29 10.30 -15.49
N GLN A 36 7.33 10.99 -15.03
CA GLN A 36 7.64 11.11 -13.59
C GLN A 36 6.50 11.78 -12.80
N ILE A 37 5.95 12.87 -13.33
CA ILE A 37 4.80 13.55 -12.72
C ILE A 37 3.59 12.61 -12.67
N ALA A 38 3.27 11.97 -13.80
CA ALA A 38 2.14 11.06 -13.88
C ALA A 38 2.29 9.84 -12.96
N VAL A 39 3.52 9.35 -12.74
CA VAL A 39 3.83 8.30 -11.77
C VAL A 39 3.56 8.78 -10.34
N ALA A 40 4.02 9.98 -9.97
CA ALA A 40 3.78 10.52 -8.63
C ALA A 40 2.28 10.67 -8.34
N GLU A 41 1.52 11.17 -9.32
CA GLU A 41 0.05 11.28 -9.21
C GLU A 41 -0.63 9.91 -9.14
N TRP A 42 -0.16 8.93 -9.92
CA TRP A 42 -0.70 7.57 -9.88
C TRP A 42 -0.46 6.91 -8.52
N VAL A 43 0.73 7.10 -7.93
CA VAL A 43 1.08 6.59 -6.60
C VAL A 43 0.21 7.24 -5.52
N ASP A 44 0.04 8.58 -5.54
CA ASP A 44 -0.85 9.26 -4.60
C ASP A 44 -2.28 8.70 -4.70
N TRP A 45 -2.81 8.62 -5.91
CA TRP A 45 -4.15 8.08 -6.13
C TRP A 45 -4.26 6.63 -5.67
N TYR A 46 -3.30 5.78 -6.00
CA TYR A 46 -3.31 4.36 -5.62
C TYR A 46 -3.30 4.17 -4.10
N ASN A 47 -2.45 4.91 -3.37
CA ASN A 47 -2.29 4.71 -1.93
C ASN A 47 -3.35 5.44 -1.09
N ASN A 48 -3.75 6.63 -1.51
CA ASN A 48 -4.59 7.51 -0.68
C ASN A 48 -6.05 7.56 -1.12
N ARG A 49 -6.39 7.13 -2.34
CA ARG A 49 -7.73 7.35 -2.93
C ARG A 49 -8.36 6.13 -3.58
N ARG A 50 -7.56 5.14 -3.99
CA ARG A 50 -8.07 3.94 -4.66
C ARG A 50 -8.76 3.05 -3.65
N LEU A 51 -10.04 2.79 -3.86
CA LEU A 51 -10.82 1.89 -3.03
C LEU A 51 -10.56 0.44 -3.45
N HIS A 52 -10.13 -0.38 -2.51
CA HIS A 52 -9.94 -1.81 -2.75
C HIS A 52 -11.08 -2.59 -2.08
N GLY A 53 -11.88 -3.30 -2.89
CA GLY A 53 -12.97 -4.13 -2.37
C GLY A 53 -12.49 -5.19 -1.39
N GLU A 54 -11.32 -5.79 -1.64
CA GLU A 54 -10.70 -6.78 -0.74
C GLU A 54 -10.21 -6.18 0.59
N LEU A 55 -10.01 -4.86 0.66
CA LEU A 55 -9.64 -4.15 1.90
C LEU A 55 -10.86 -3.57 2.63
N GLY A 56 -12.08 -3.85 2.17
CA GLY A 56 -13.30 -3.28 2.76
C GLY A 56 -13.66 -1.89 2.24
N HIS A 57 -13.30 -1.58 0.99
CA HIS A 57 -13.56 -0.28 0.35
C HIS A 57 -12.87 0.91 1.01
N VAL A 58 -11.67 0.70 1.55
CA VAL A 58 -10.79 1.78 2.02
C VAL A 58 -9.51 1.85 1.19
N PRO A 59 -8.82 3.00 1.15
CA PRO A 59 -7.50 3.12 0.57
C PRO A 59 -6.45 2.27 1.31
N PRO A 60 -5.37 1.83 0.63
CA PRO A 60 -4.30 1.07 1.27
C PRO A 60 -3.71 1.76 2.51
N THR A 61 -3.51 3.08 2.46
CA THR A 61 -2.97 3.83 3.60
C THR A 61 -3.89 3.79 4.83
N GLU A 62 -5.21 3.85 4.64
CA GLU A 62 -6.15 3.71 5.77
C GLU A 62 -6.17 2.28 6.31
N TYR A 63 -6.12 1.28 5.42
CA TYR A 63 -6.03 -0.12 5.82
C TYR A 63 -4.77 -0.39 6.65
N GLU A 64 -3.60 0.08 6.21
CA GLU A 64 -2.34 -0.05 6.95
C GLU A 64 -2.41 0.66 8.29
N THR A 65 -2.93 1.89 8.33
CA THR A 65 -3.07 2.67 9.57
C THR A 65 -3.94 1.93 10.60
N ASN A 66 -5.09 1.40 10.17
CA ASN A 66 -5.98 0.62 11.04
C ASN A 66 -5.34 -0.69 11.50
N HIS A 67 -4.62 -1.38 10.61
CA HIS A 67 -3.90 -2.60 10.93
C HIS A 67 -2.82 -2.35 12.00
N TYR A 68 -1.98 -1.33 11.83
CA TYR A 68 -0.96 -0.97 12.83
C TYR A 68 -1.59 -0.54 14.17
N ALA A 69 -2.68 0.23 14.16
CA ALA A 69 -3.39 0.62 15.38
C ALA A 69 -3.95 -0.59 16.15
N ALA A 70 -4.54 -1.56 15.44
CA ALA A 70 -5.04 -2.79 16.04
C ALA A 70 -3.91 -3.66 16.62
N HIS A 71 -2.77 -3.75 15.93
CA HIS A 71 -1.61 -4.49 16.42
C HIS A 71 -0.90 -3.83 17.60
N GLN A 72 -0.92 -2.50 17.70
CA GLN A 72 -0.38 -1.76 18.84
C GLN A 72 -1.27 -1.90 20.09
N ALA A 73 -2.59 -1.88 19.92
CA ALA A 73 -3.55 -2.07 21.02
C ALA A 73 -3.56 -3.50 21.60
N GLY A 74 -3.03 -4.48 20.87
CA GLY A 74 -2.93 -5.88 21.30
C GLY A 74 -1.63 -6.24 22.03
N SER A 75 -0.73 -5.29 22.30
CA SER A 75 0.46 -5.53 23.11
C SER A 75 0.12 -5.29 24.59
N PRO A 76 -0.04 -6.33 25.43
CA PRO A 76 -0.15 -6.10 26.86
C PRO A 76 1.18 -5.51 27.35
N GLU A 77 1.12 -4.26 27.79
CA GLU A 77 2.14 -3.69 28.65
C GLU A 77 2.36 -4.68 29.81
N PRO A 78 3.59 -5.18 30.06
CA PRO A 78 3.83 -5.95 31.27
C PRO A 78 3.60 -4.99 32.43
N ALA A 79 2.44 -5.16 33.09
CA ALA A 79 2.08 -4.43 34.30
C ALA A 79 3.26 -4.50 35.26
N THR A 80 4.00 -3.40 35.34
CA THR A 80 5.07 -3.24 36.33
C THR A 80 4.33 -3.09 37.64
N HIS A 81 4.20 -4.22 38.34
CA HIS A 81 3.54 -4.32 39.61
C HIS A 81 4.19 -3.31 40.55
N GLY A 82 3.45 -2.24 40.86
CA GLY A 82 3.73 -1.47 42.05
C GLY A 82 3.60 -2.41 43.23
N SER A 83 4.72 -2.75 43.87
CA SER A 83 4.70 -3.34 45.20
C SER A 83 5.41 -2.38 46.13
N LEU A 84 4.58 -1.74 46.95
CA LEU A 84 4.95 -1.19 48.24
C LEU A 84 5.65 -2.30 49.04
N HIS A 85 6.93 -2.11 49.38
CA HIS A 85 7.51 -2.35 50.70
C HIS A 85 8.97 -1.87 50.71
#